data_AF-A0AAQ1F0G2-F1
#
_entry.id   AF-A0AAQ1F0G2-F1
#
_cell.length_a   1.000
_cell.length_b   1.000
_cell.length_c   1.000
_cell.angle_alpha   90.00
_cell.angle_beta   90.00
_cell.angle_gamma   90.00
#
_symmetry.space_group_name_H-M   'P 1'
#
loop_
_entity.id
_entity.type
_entity.pdbx_description
1 polymer ?
#
loop_
_entity_poly.entity_id
_entity_poly.type
_entity_poly.pdbx_seq_one_letter_code
_entity_poly.pdbx_strand_id
1 'polypeptide(L)'
;MRGEVQTFDEATGFGLILGDDGERYSFTKEDVQPPSVLERSQRVDFIAETDGRAQQIIAMRPPRVTPAITGGAGSGVFDLGRVIQRTFGAIKQNAAVFFGAAALLVGAPSILSAFGQSAMLNEDFGPGVLMMMVGVVLNFVGLYLLQGMVVKAAVNGFNGKTTAFGDAFNVGVQKFLPLLGLAIVASIGMMLGFLLLIVPGIILSVMWSVGAPCVVVEKRGVFASLQRSRELTKGYRWQVFGLLVIYVILSWIIGAAIGGLSLATGGTLTGGTPNLAVNLITEPVVNILSGVVASAGVAALYHELRSAKEGVGSEELASIFD
;
A
#
# COMPACT_ATOMS: atom_id res chain seq x y z
N MET A 1 19.24 32.57 -24.07
CA MET A 1 17.98 32.77 -23.33
C MET A 1 16.99 31.71 -23.76
N ARG A 2 15.97 31.47 -22.93
CA ARG A 2 14.89 30.51 -23.20
C ARG A 2 13.58 31.27 -23.36
N GLY A 3 12.68 30.71 -24.15
CA GLY A 3 11.36 31.28 -24.34
C GLY A 3 10.41 30.34 -25.05
N GLU A 4 9.23 30.85 -25.35
CA GLU A 4 8.16 30.14 -26.04
C GLU A 4 7.73 30.92 -27.28
N VAL A 5 7.60 30.22 -28.42
CA VAL A 5 7.10 30.81 -29.67
C VAL A 5 5.62 31.16 -29.50
N GLN A 6 5.30 32.44 -29.43
CA GLN A 6 3.93 32.91 -29.26
C GLN A 6 3.15 32.90 -30.58
N THR A 7 3.81 33.33 -31.66
CA THR A 7 3.26 33.39 -33.00
C THR A 7 4.37 33.10 -34.01
N PHE A 8 4.08 32.30 -35.02
CA PHE A 8 4.94 32.14 -36.19
C PHE A 8 4.04 32.03 -37.41
N ASP A 9 4.23 32.93 -38.38
CA ASP A 9 3.50 32.93 -39.63
C ASP A 9 4.42 32.46 -40.75
N GLU A 10 4.15 31.27 -41.28
CA GLU A 10 4.95 30.66 -42.33
C GLU A 10 4.89 31.44 -43.66
N ALA A 11 3.81 32.19 -43.90
CA ALA A 11 3.62 32.93 -45.15
C ALA A 11 4.47 34.21 -45.17
N THR A 12 4.58 34.89 -44.03
CA THR A 12 5.37 36.13 -43.89
C THR A 12 6.80 35.86 -43.40
N GLY A 13 7.05 34.69 -42.80
CA GLY A 13 8.35 34.32 -42.27
C GLY A 13 8.73 35.06 -40.98
N PHE A 14 7.78 35.75 -40.35
CA PHE A 14 7.98 36.49 -39.09
C PHE A 14 7.37 35.73 -37.90
N GLY A 15 8.03 35.84 -36.75
CA GLY A 15 7.54 35.27 -35.50
C GLY A 15 7.91 36.10 -34.27
N LEU A 16 7.27 35.75 -33.16
CA LEU A 16 7.46 36.34 -31.85
C LEU A 16 7.74 35.25 -30.82
N ILE A 17 8.76 35.46 -30.00
CA ILE A 17 9.10 34.64 -28.85
C ILE A 17 8.83 35.45 -27.58
N LEU A 18 8.16 34.85 -26.62
CA LEU A 18 8.10 35.37 -25.26
C LEU A 18 9.28 34.76 -24.48
N GLY A 19 10.23 35.58 -24.07
CA GLY A 19 11.35 35.15 -23.25
C GLY A 19 10.89 34.78 -21.83
N ASP A 20 11.64 33.89 -21.17
CA ASP A 20 11.43 33.53 -19.76
C ASP A 20 11.69 34.74 -18.82
N ASP A 21 12.30 35.82 -19.33
CA ASP A 21 12.46 37.11 -18.67
C ASP A 21 11.22 38.03 -18.79
N GLY A 22 10.19 37.60 -19.53
CA GLY A 22 8.93 38.32 -19.73
C GLY A 22 8.94 39.30 -20.91
N GLU A 23 10.08 39.49 -21.58
CA GLU A 23 10.22 40.38 -22.73
C GLU A 23 9.86 39.65 -24.05
N ARG A 24 9.50 40.42 -25.07
CA ARG A 24 9.14 39.87 -26.39
C ARG A 24 10.24 40.10 -27.40
N TYR A 25 10.63 39.02 -28.08
CA TYR A 25 11.66 39.03 -29.09
C TYR A 25 11.08 38.69 -30.46
N SER A 26 11.41 39.52 -31.45
CA SER A 26 11.01 39.28 -32.84
C SER A 26 12.07 38.45 -33.57
N PHE A 27 11.65 37.58 -34.49
CA PHE A 27 12.56 36.78 -35.31
C PHE A 27 12.02 36.57 -36.72
N THR A 28 12.93 36.29 -37.66
CA THR A 28 12.56 35.84 -39.01
C THR A 28 12.93 34.37 -39.21
N LYS A 29 12.38 33.74 -40.25
CA LYS A 29 12.68 32.36 -40.62
C LYS A 29 14.18 32.08 -40.83
N GLU A 30 14.94 33.10 -41.20
CA GLU A 30 16.40 33.03 -41.41
C GLU A 30 17.18 32.87 -40.09
N ASP A 31 16.60 33.33 -38.98
CA ASP A 31 17.20 33.26 -37.65
C ASP A 31 17.07 31.85 -37.01
N VAL A 32 16.29 30.96 -37.65
CA VAL A 32 16.01 29.59 -37.19
C VAL A 32 17.04 28.61 -37.74
N GLN A 33 17.77 27.92 -36.87
CA GLN A 33 18.80 26.98 -37.31
C GLN A 33 18.20 25.65 -37.82
N PRO A 34 18.54 25.20 -39.04
CA PRO A 34 18.17 23.86 -39.52
C PRO A 34 18.76 22.78 -38.59
N PRO A 35 18.05 21.67 -38.29
CA PRO A 35 16.79 21.21 -38.90
C PRO A 35 15.52 21.63 -38.13
N SER A 36 15.57 22.73 -37.37
CA SER A 36 14.46 23.13 -36.48
C SER A 36 13.25 23.62 -37.29
N VAL A 37 12.08 23.02 -37.04
CA VAL A 37 10.77 23.53 -37.48
C VAL A 37 10.07 24.06 -36.24
N LEU A 38 9.63 25.32 -36.28
CA LEU A 38 9.00 25.98 -35.14
C LEU A 38 7.48 25.87 -35.24
N GLU A 39 6.86 25.37 -34.17
CA GLU A 39 5.41 25.36 -33.99
C GLU A 39 5.01 26.41 -32.95
N ARG A 40 3.74 26.81 -32.95
CA ARG A 40 3.20 27.68 -31.90
C ARG A 40 3.29 26.96 -30.55
N SER A 41 3.66 27.69 -29.50
CA SER A 41 3.93 27.16 -28.17
C SER A 41 5.13 26.20 -28.07
N GLN A 42 5.98 26.18 -29.10
CA GLN A 42 7.26 25.46 -29.05
C GLN A 42 8.23 26.21 -28.14
N ARG A 43 8.82 25.49 -27.17
CA ARG A 43 9.94 26.00 -26.36
C ARG A 43 11.21 26.08 -27.22
N VAL A 44 11.95 27.17 -27.10
CA VAL A 44 13.16 27.45 -27.88
C VAL A 44 14.29 27.96 -27.01
N ASP A 45 15.52 27.62 -27.40
CA ASP A 45 16.73 28.31 -26.96
C ASP A 45 17.10 29.31 -28.07
N PHE A 46 17.42 30.55 -27.69
CA PHE A 46 17.79 31.62 -28.62
C PHE A 46 18.79 32.59 -28.01
N ILE A 47 19.46 33.39 -28.85
CA ILE A 47 20.32 34.50 -28.43
C ILE A 47 19.54 35.80 -28.59
N ALA A 48 19.34 36.52 -27.49
CA ALA A 48 18.70 37.83 -27.49
C ALA A 48 19.72 38.91 -27.89
N GLU A 49 19.33 39.77 -28.82
CA GLU A 49 20.10 40.91 -29.28
C GLU A 49 19.57 42.21 -28.65
N THR A 50 20.43 43.21 -28.52
CA THR A 50 20.12 44.48 -27.82
C THR A 50 18.98 45.31 -28.42
N ASP A 51 18.56 44.98 -29.64
CA ASP A 51 17.46 45.63 -30.38
C ASP A 51 16.11 44.90 -30.23
N GLY A 52 16.04 43.86 -29.38
CA GLY A 52 14.81 43.07 -29.18
C GLY A 52 14.58 42.00 -30.25
N ARG A 53 15.64 41.60 -30.98
CA ARG A 53 15.59 40.47 -31.91
C ARG A 53 16.15 39.18 -31.29
N ALA A 54 15.66 38.05 -31.77
CA ALA A 54 16.16 36.72 -31.42
C ALA A 54 16.90 36.09 -32.61
N GLN A 55 18.14 35.68 -32.39
CA GLN A 55 18.99 34.99 -33.37
C GLN A 55 19.37 33.57 -32.88
N GLN A 56 19.83 32.73 -33.81
CA GLN A 56 20.26 31.35 -33.55
C GLN A 56 19.21 30.54 -32.78
N ILE A 57 17.98 30.54 -33.28
CA ILE A 57 16.85 29.91 -32.62
C ILE A 57 16.89 28.41 -32.87
N ILE A 58 16.87 27.64 -31.78
CA ILE A 58 16.88 26.18 -31.81
C ILE A 58 15.62 25.69 -31.11
N ALA A 59 14.85 24.86 -31.81
CA ALA A 59 13.69 24.20 -31.21
C ALA A 59 14.14 23.25 -30.10
N MET A 60 13.76 23.53 -28.85
CA MET A 60 13.97 22.55 -27.78
C MET A 60 12.98 21.42 -28.01
N ARG A 61 13.49 20.28 -28.48
CA ARG A 61 12.66 19.06 -28.57
C ARG A 61 11.98 18.87 -27.21
N PRO A 62 10.65 18.64 -27.14
CA PRO A 62 10.06 18.18 -25.89
C PRO A 62 10.90 16.98 -25.43
N PRO A 63 11.18 16.83 -24.12
CA PRO A 63 11.91 15.68 -23.63
C PRO A 63 11.28 14.47 -24.31
N ARG A 64 12.08 13.69 -25.05
CA ARG A 64 11.60 12.42 -25.57
C ARG A 64 11.07 11.69 -24.36
N VAL A 65 9.75 11.61 -24.24
CA VAL A 65 9.14 10.49 -23.55
C VAL A 65 9.53 9.33 -24.44
N THR A 66 10.73 8.80 -24.19
CA THR A 66 11.10 7.47 -24.65
C THR A 66 9.87 6.64 -24.29
N PRO A 67 9.19 5.98 -25.25
CA PRO A 67 8.25 4.95 -24.88
C PRO A 67 9.12 3.95 -24.14
N ALA A 68 9.09 4.02 -22.81
CA ALA A 68 9.74 3.04 -21.97
C ALA A 68 9.13 1.73 -22.44
N ILE A 69 9.99 0.92 -23.05
CA ILE A 69 9.74 -0.45 -23.41
C ILE A 69 9.04 -1.06 -22.20
N THR A 70 7.73 -1.31 -22.33
CA THR A 70 6.82 -1.95 -21.35
C THR A 70 7.47 -2.20 -19.98
N GLY A 71 7.45 -1.17 -19.13
CA GLY A 71 8.19 -1.17 -17.88
C GLY A 71 7.84 0.02 -16.99
N GLY A 72 6.54 0.16 -16.67
CA GLY A 72 6.03 0.80 -15.47
C GLY A 72 6.59 2.18 -15.07
N ALA A 73 6.15 3.25 -15.74
CA ALA A 73 6.04 4.58 -15.12
C ALA A 73 5.09 5.45 -15.95
N GLY A 74 3.87 5.63 -15.46
CA GLY A 74 2.86 6.51 -16.06
C GLY A 74 1.49 6.34 -15.44
N SER A 75 1.02 7.42 -14.79
CA SER A 75 -0.38 7.83 -14.56
C SER A 75 -1.39 6.82 -13.97
N GLY A 76 -1.82 7.06 -12.72
CA GLY A 76 -3.22 6.86 -12.23
C GLY A 76 -3.89 5.48 -12.31
N VAL A 77 -3.25 4.45 -12.88
CA VAL A 77 -3.81 3.12 -13.02
C VAL A 77 -3.33 2.26 -11.86
N PHE A 78 -4.29 1.71 -11.11
CA PHE A 78 -4.04 0.75 -10.05
C PHE A 78 -3.30 -0.47 -10.60
N ASP A 79 -2.14 -0.79 -10.03
CA ASP A 79 -1.35 -1.95 -10.41
C ASP A 79 -1.23 -2.94 -9.25
N LEU A 80 -1.78 -4.14 -9.44
CA LEU A 80 -1.73 -5.24 -8.49
C LEU A 80 -0.30 -5.70 -8.19
N GLY A 81 0.56 -5.75 -9.22
CA GLY A 81 1.96 -6.13 -9.07
C GLY A 81 2.71 -5.15 -8.17
N ARG A 82 2.38 -3.85 -8.30
CA ARG A 82 2.94 -2.81 -7.44
C ARG A 82 2.50 -2.94 -5.99
N VAL A 83 1.25 -3.33 -5.72
CA VAL A 83 0.78 -3.61 -4.35
C VAL A 83 1.61 -4.73 -3.72
N ILE A 84 1.82 -5.82 -4.46
CA ILE A 84 2.61 -6.97 -3.99
C ILE A 84 4.06 -6.55 -3.74
N GLN A 85 4.69 -5.86 -4.69
CA GLN A 85 6.07 -5.39 -4.56
C GLN A 85 6.24 -4.44 -3.36
N ARG A 86 5.29 -3.52 -3.13
CA ARG A 86 5.30 -2.63 -1.97
C ARG A 86 5.07 -3.36 -0.67
N THR A 87 4.25 -4.40 -0.66
CA THR A 87 4.04 -5.26 0.51
C THR A 87 5.37 -5.90 0.93
N PHE A 88 6.05 -6.56 0.00
CA PHE A 88 7.36 -7.17 0.27
C PHE A 88 8.45 -6.13 0.56
N GLY A 89 8.41 -4.97 -0.09
CA GLY A 89 9.32 -3.86 0.18
C GLY A 89 9.18 -3.33 1.61
N ALA A 90 7.95 -3.08 2.05
CA ALA A 90 7.66 -2.64 3.42
C ALA A 90 8.12 -3.68 4.46
N ILE A 91 7.88 -4.97 4.20
CA ILE A 91 8.33 -6.06 5.06
C ILE A 91 9.86 -6.09 5.15
N LYS A 92 10.57 -6.00 4.03
CA LYS A 92 12.05 -6.02 4.02
C LYS A 92 12.64 -4.81 4.75
N GLN A 93 12.09 -3.63 4.53
CA GLN A 93 12.60 -2.38 5.12
C GLN A 93 12.42 -2.32 6.64
N ASN A 94 11.34 -2.90 7.18
CA ASN A 94 11.02 -2.88 8.61
C ASN A 94 11.01 -4.28 9.23
N ALA A 95 11.76 -5.23 8.66
CA ALA A 95 11.71 -6.65 9.04
C ALA A 95 11.89 -6.86 10.54
N ALA A 96 12.90 -6.22 11.15
CA ALA A 96 13.16 -6.36 12.59
C ALA A 96 11.95 -5.92 13.45
N VAL A 97 11.29 -4.82 13.09
CA VAL A 97 10.11 -4.32 13.83
C VAL A 97 8.92 -5.24 13.59
N PHE A 98 8.69 -5.68 12.35
CA PHE A 98 7.55 -6.53 12.00
C PHE A 98 7.65 -7.91 12.64
N PHE A 99 8.78 -8.59 12.46
CA PHE A 99 8.99 -9.92 13.01
C PHE A 99 9.16 -9.89 14.53
N GLY A 100 9.84 -8.88 15.09
CA GLY A 100 9.94 -8.70 16.54
C GLY A 100 8.58 -8.45 17.19
N ALA A 101 7.76 -7.56 16.60
CA ALA A 101 6.41 -7.28 17.09
C ALA A 101 5.50 -8.50 16.92
N ALA A 102 5.54 -9.17 15.78
CA ALA A 102 4.73 -10.34 15.53
C ALA A 102 5.12 -11.50 16.45
N ALA A 103 6.40 -11.74 16.70
CA ALA A 103 6.86 -12.77 17.63
C ALA A 103 6.34 -12.52 19.06
N LEU A 104 6.38 -11.27 19.53
CA LEU A 104 5.93 -10.92 20.88
C LEU A 104 4.40 -10.87 21.00
N LEU A 105 3.72 -10.25 20.03
CA LEU A 105 2.29 -9.97 20.11
C LEU A 105 1.42 -11.12 19.61
N VAL A 106 1.92 -11.95 18.70
CA VAL A 106 1.15 -13.03 18.09
C VAL A 106 1.79 -14.38 18.41
N GLY A 107 3.12 -14.49 18.26
CA GLY A 107 3.86 -15.73 18.49
C GLY A 107 3.78 -16.24 19.94
N ALA A 108 4.14 -15.41 20.92
CA ALA A 108 4.11 -15.82 22.32
C ALA A 108 2.69 -16.21 22.81
N PRO A 109 1.61 -15.47 22.49
CA PRO A 109 0.24 -15.88 22.82
C PRO A 109 -0.24 -17.15 22.11
N SER A 110 0.20 -17.39 20.87
CA SER A 110 -0.14 -18.64 20.17
C SER A 110 0.55 -19.85 20.81
N ILE A 111 1.80 -19.71 21.26
CA ILE A 111 2.48 -20.76 22.06
C ILE A 111 1.70 -21.06 23.36
N LEU A 112 1.28 -20.03 24.09
CA LEU A 112 0.47 -20.21 25.31
C LEU A 112 -0.85 -20.93 25.02
N SER A 113 -1.50 -20.58 23.91
CA SER A 113 -2.73 -21.24 23.45
C SER A 113 -2.51 -22.72 23.13
N ALA A 114 -1.38 -23.03 22.46
CA ALA A 114 -1.00 -24.39 22.13
C ALA A 114 -0.68 -25.24 23.38
N PHE A 115 -0.04 -24.66 24.39
CA PHE A 115 0.13 -25.32 25.69
C PHE A 115 -1.22 -25.59 26.36
N GLY A 116 -2.16 -24.64 26.31
CA GLY A 116 -3.51 -24.81 26.82
C GLY A 116 -4.25 -25.98 26.15
N GLN A 117 -4.18 -26.05 24.81
CA GLN A 117 -4.73 -27.20 24.07
C GLN A 117 -4.06 -28.51 24.44
N SER A 118 -2.73 -28.53 24.59
CA SER A 118 -2.01 -29.74 24.99
C SER A 118 -2.41 -30.23 26.38
N ALA A 119 -2.62 -29.32 27.34
CA ALA A 119 -3.07 -29.67 28.68
C ALA A 119 -4.47 -30.31 28.64
N MET A 120 -5.38 -29.76 27.82
CA MET A 120 -6.73 -30.34 27.63
C MET A 120 -6.69 -31.74 27.01
N LEU A 121 -5.76 -32.01 26.07
CA LEU A 121 -5.57 -33.35 25.49
C LEU A 121 -5.04 -34.35 26.51
N ASN A 122 -4.33 -33.90 27.54
CA ASN A 122 -3.83 -34.71 28.65
C ASN A 122 -4.81 -34.70 29.85
N GLU A 123 -6.10 -34.46 29.59
CA GLU A 123 -7.19 -34.44 30.56
C GLU A 123 -7.06 -33.38 31.68
N ASP A 124 -6.12 -32.44 31.55
CA ASP A 124 -5.91 -31.34 32.50
C ASP A 124 -6.72 -30.09 32.09
N PHE A 125 -8.05 -30.24 32.13
CA PHE A 125 -8.99 -29.27 31.57
C PHE A 125 -8.95 -27.90 32.25
N GLY A 126 -8.79 -27.83 33.57
CA GLY A 126 -8.85 -26.56 34.32
C GLY A 126 -7.75 -25.58 33.89
N PRO A 127 -6.47 -25.94 34.10
CA PRO A 127 -5.33 -25.16 33.62
C PRO A 127 -5.31 -25.02 32.10
N GLY A 128 -5.68 -26.07 31.35
CA GLY A 128 -5.67 -26.05 29.89
C GLY A 128 -6.64 -25.03 29.29
N VAL A 129 -7.89 -25.00 29.75
CA VAL A 129 -8.87 -24.01 29.30
C VAL A 129 -8.43 -22.60 29.67
N LEU A 130 -7.89 -22.39 30.88
CA LEU A 130 -7.42 -21.07 31.31
C LEU A 130 -6.27 -20.57 30.43
N MET A 131 -5.25 -21.39 30.17
CA MET A 131 -4.13 -21.03 29.29
C MET A 131 -4.60 -20.77 27.85
N MET A 132 -5.52 -21.58 27.33
CA MET A 132 -6.09 -21.39 26.00
C MET A 132 -6.84 -20.06 25.91
N MET A 133 -7.72 -19.76 26.88
CA MET A 133 -8.51 -18.52 26.88
C MET A 133 -7.62 -17.29 27.01
N VAL A 134 -6.64 -17.31 27.92
CA VAL A 134 -5.66 -16.23 28.06
C VAL A 134 -4.86 -16.05 26.77
N GLY A 135 -4.38 -17.15 26.19
CA GLY A 135 -3.65 -17.13 24.92
C GLY A 135 -4.48 -16.56 23.77
N VAL A 136 -5.74 -16.96 23.63
CA VAL A 136 -6.66 -16.45 22.60
C VAL A 136 -6.92 -14.96 22.78
N VAL A 137 -7.16 -14.49 24.01
CA VAL A 137 -7.38 -13.07 24.29
C VAL A 137 -6.12 -12.25 23.99
N LEU A 138 -4.95 -12.72 24.43
CA LEU A 138 -3.68 -12.05 24.15
C LEU A 138 -3.36 -12.02 22.65
N ASN A 139 -3.62 -13.11 21.94
CA ASN A 139 -3.43 -13.21 20.50
C ASN A 139 -4.35 -12.24 19.76
N PHE A 140 -5.63 -12.17 20.16
CA PHE A 140 -6.59 -11.23 19.59
C PHE A 140 -6.13 -9.79 19.79
N VAL A 141 -5.73 -9.41 21.01
CA VAL A 141 -5.19 -8.07 21.30
C VAL A 141 -3.94 -7.80 20.46
N GLY A 142 -3.02 -8.76 20.43
CA GLY A 142 -1.76 -8.66 19.72
C GLY A 142 -1.92 -8.50 18.20
N LEU A 143 -2.90 -9.17 17.58
CA LEU A 143 -3.19 -9.02 16.16
C LEU A 143 -3.60 -7.59 15.79
N TYR A 144 -4.44 -6.93 16.58
CA TYR A 144 -4.83 -5.54 16.31
C TYR A 144 -3.73 -4.53 16.62
N LEU A 145 -2.95 -4.79 17.69
CA LEU A 145 -1.75 -4.00 17.97
C LEU A 145 -0.75 -4.09 16.82
N LEU A 146 -0.46 -5.31 16.35
CA LEU A 146 0.41 -5.57 15.20
C LEU A 146 -0.11 -4.89 13.95
N GLN A 147 -1.42 -4.93 13.69
CA GLN A 147 -2.02 -4.24 12.55
C GLN A 147 -1.75 -2.73 12.60
N GLY A 148 -1.95 -2.08 13.76
CA GLY A 148 -1.62 -0.66 13.93
C GLY A 148 -0.14 -0.35 13.75
N MET A 149 0.73 -1.18 14.32
CA MET A 149 2.19 -1.07 14.19
C MET A 149 2.65 -1.16 12.74
N VAL A 150 2.20 -2.19 12.02
CA VAL A 150 2.61 -2.46 10.64
C VAL A 150 2.09 -1.38 9.70
N VAL A 151 0.85 -0.92 9.86
CA VAL A 151 0.33 0.20 9.05
C VAL A 151 1.17 1.45 9.25
N LYS A 152 1.50 1.82 10.50
CA LYS A 152 2.33 3.00 10.79
C LYS A 152 3.72 2.88 10.16
N ALA A 153 4.37 1.73 10.34
CA ALA A 153 5.71 1.51 9.85
C ALA A 153 5.77 1.33 8.32
N ALA A 154 4.76 0.74 7.68
CA ALA A 154 4.65 0.68 6.24
C ALA A 154 4.50 2.09 5.63
N VAL A 155 3.65 2.94 6.22
CA VAL A 155 3.46 4.32 5.77
C VAL A 155 4.72 5.15 5.96
N ASN A 156 5.41 5.01 7.09
CA ASN A 156 6.70 5.68 7.30
C ASN A 156 7.75 5.16 6.29
N GLY A 157 7.78 3.85 6.02
CA GLY A 157 8.70 3.25 5.05
C GLY A 157 8.48 3.75 3.62
N PHE A 158 7.22 3.91 3.20
CA PHE A 158 6.87 4.52 1.90
C PHE A 158 7.33 5.98 1.80
N ASN A 159 7.40 6.69 2.92
CA ASN A 159 7.93 8.05 3.01
C ASN A 159 9.44 8.10 3.27
N GLY A 160 10.16 6.97 3.13
CA GLY A 160 11.62 6.90 3.36
C GLY A 160 12.04 7.02 4.83
N LYS A 161 11.11 6.97 5.78
CA LYS A 161 11.38 7.10 7.22
C LYS A 161 11.46 5.72 7.88
N THR A 162 12.46 5.52 8.73
CA THR A 162 12.52 4.34 9.60
C THR A 162 11.56 4.51 10.79
N THR A 163 11.05 3.41 11.31
CA THR A 163 10.15 3.43 12.49
C THR A 163 10.80 2.66 13.62
N ALA A 164 10.99 3.29 14.77
CA ALA A 164 11.43 2.59 15.97
C ALA A 164 10.31 1.70 16.51
N PHE A 165 10.67 0.58 17.15
CA PHE A 165 9.70 -0.36 17.72
C PHE A 165 8.75 0.32 18.71
N GLY A 166 9.29 1.15 19.61
CA GLY A 166 8.50 1.86 20.63
C GLY A 166 7.47 2.82 20.03
N ASP A 167 7.83 3.53 18.96
CA ASP A 167 6.92 4.44 18.27
C ASP A 167 5.79 3.69 17.56
N ALA A 168 6.13 2.60 16.88
CA ALA A 168 5.14 1.73 16.27
C ALA A 168 4.19 1.17 17.33
N PHE A 169 4.74 0.66 18.45
CA PHE A 169 3.97 0.05 19.52
C PHE A 169 3.03 1.06 20.18
N ASN A 170 3.50 2.28 20.45
CA ASN A 170 2.68 3.35 21.00
C ASN A 170 1.50 3.69 20.09
N VAL A 171 1.72 3.75 18.77
CA VAL A 171 0.61 3.94 17.80
C VAL A 171 -0.33 2.74 17.82
N GLY A 172 0.19 1.51 17.89
CA GLY A 172 -0.61 0.30 18.04
C GLY A 172 -1.56 0.39 19.25
N VAL A 173 -1.03 0.74 20.42
CA VAL A 173 -1.82 0.88 21.67
C VAL A 173 -2.83 2.02 21.57
N GLN A 174 -2.41 3.21 21.10
CA GLN A 174 -3.32 4.36 20.96
C GLN A 174 -4.45 4.12 19.96
N LYS A 175 -4.19 3.32 18.92
CA LYS A 175 -5.18 2.99 17.88
C LYS A 175 -5.88 1.66 18.13
N PHE A 176 -5.58 0.96 19.22
CA PHE A 176 -6.19 -0.32 19.56
C PHE A 176 -7.72 -0.21 19.68
N LEU A 177 -8.24 0.70 20.51
CA LEU A 177 -9.70 0.89 20.68
C LEU A 177 -10.40 1.28 19.37
N PRO A 178 -9.92 2.27 18.59
CA PRO A 178 -10.49 2.59 17.28
C PRO A 178 -10.45 1.42 16.29
N LEU A 179 -9.35 0.66 16.23
CA LEU A 179 -9.23 -0.50 15.35
C LEU A 179 -10.14 -1.65 15.78
N LEU A 180 -10.31 -1.84 17.10
CA LEU A 180 -11.25 -2.81 17.65
C LEU A 180 -12.70 -2.45 17.30
N GLY A 181 -13.07 -1.17 17.49
CA GLY A 181 -14.39 -0.68 17.09
C GLY A 181 -14.63 -0.84 15.58
N LEU A 182 -13.61 -0.56 14.76
CA LEU A 182 -13.66 -0.81 13.32
C LEU A 182 -13.87 -2.30 13.01
N ALA A 183 -13.13 -3.18 13.67
CA ALA A 183 -13.23 -4.61 13.45
C ALA A 183 -14.61 -5.15 13.81
N ILE A 184 -15.20 -4.69 14.93
CA ILE A 184 -16.55 -5.09 15.36
C ILE A 184 -17.61 -4.61 14.36
N VAL A 185 -17.58 -3.34 13.96
CA VAL A 185 -18.56 -2.81 13.00
C VAL A 185 -18.42 -3.48 11.64
N ALA A 186 -17.19 -3.68 11.17
CA ALA A 186 -16.93 -4.35 9.90
C ALA A 186 -17.33 -5.83 9.95
N SER A 187 -17.05 -6.55 11.05
CA SER A 187 -17.40 -7.96 11.18
C SER A 187 -18.90 -8.17 11.24
N ILE A 188 -19.65 -7.36 12.00
CA ILE A 188 -21.12 -7.41 12.04
C ILE A 188 -21.70 -7.12 10.65
N GLY A 189 -21.20 -6.08 9.97
CA GLY A 189 -21.67 -5.75 8.64
C GLY A 189 -21.38 -6.85 7.61
N MET A 190 -20.18 -7.43 7.62
CA MET A 190 -19.84 -8.56 6.76
C MET A 190 -20.68 -9.79 7.09
N MET A 191 -20.87 -10.11 8.38
CA MET A 191 -21.69 -11.23 8.83
C MET A 191 -23.13 -11.09 8.33
N LEU A 192 -23.75 -9.92 8.51
CA LEU A 192 -25.10 -9.65 7.98
C LEU A 192 -25.13 -9.70 6.45
N GLY A 193 -24.08 -9.21 5.79
CA GLY A 193 -23.90 -9.32 4.35
C GLY A 193 -23.94 -10.77 3.90
N PHE A 194 -23.08 -11.62 4.45
CA PHE A 194 -23.02 -13.05 4.14
C PHE A 194 -24.29 -13.82 4.52
N LEU A 195 -24.97 -13.43 5.60
CA LEU A 195 -26.21 -14.04 6.06
C LEU A 195 -27.38 -13.74 5.12
N LEU A 196 -27.44 -12.52 4.56
CA LEU A 196 -28.42 -12.18 3.54
C LEU A 196 -28.11 -12.91 2.23
N LEU A 197 -26.88 -12.81 1.71
CA LEU A 197 -26.39 -13.48 0.50
C LEU A 197 -24.84 -13.45 0.44
N ILE A 198 -24.20 -14.42 -0.21
CA ILE A 198 -22.72 -14.45 -0.34
C ILE A 198 -22.18 -13.19 -1.04
N VAL A 199 -22.85 -12.71 -2.09
CA VAL A 199 -22.38 -11.58 -2.92
C VAL A 199 -22.31 -10.25 -2.14
N PRO A 200 -23.34 -9.80 -1.40
CA PRO A 200 -23.25 -8.65 -0.50
C PRO A 200 -22.12 -8.74 0.52
N GLY A 201 -21.89 -9.91 1.11
CA GLY A 201 -20.77 -10.13 2.04
C GLY A 201 -19.42 -9.83 1.40
N ILE A 202 -19.17 -10.39 0.21
CA ILE A 202 -17.95 -10.14 -0.58
C ILE A 202 -17.80 -8.66 -0.92
N ILE A 203 -18.88 -8.00 -1.36
CA ILE A 203 -18.85 -6.58 -1.71
C ILE A 203 -18.45 -5.72 -0.50
N LEU A 204 -18.97 -6.03 0.69
CA LEU A 204 -18.59 -5.34 1.94
C LEU A 204 -17.12 -5.59 2.30
N SER A 205 -16.63 -6.84 2.20
CA SER A 205 -15.22 -7.17 2.43
C SER A 205 -14.27 -6.38 1.52
N VAL A 206 -14.61 -6.25 0.23
CA VAL A 206 -13.85 -5.44 -0.73
C VAL A 206 -13.89 -3.97 -0.35
N MET A 207 -15.08 -3.43 -0.04
CA MET A 207 -15.26 -2.01 0.30
C MET A 207 -14.57 -1.60 1.60
N TRP A 208 -14.37 -2.52 2.54
CA TRP A 208 -13.80 -2.23 3.86
C TRP A 208 -12.36 -2.72 4.04
N SER A 209 -11.77 -3.33 3.00
CA SER A 209 -10.41 -3.88 2.99
C SER A 209 -9.32 -2.92 3.49
N VAL A 210 -9.44 -1.61 3.19
CA VAL A 210 -8.47 -0.57 3.62
C VAL A 210 -9.00 0.32 4.76
N GLY A 211 -9.95 -0.18 5.55
CA GLY A 211 -10.51 0.56 6.68
C GLY A 211 -9.49 0.83 7.80
N ALA A 212 -8.65 -0.14 8.12
CA ALA A 212 -7.66 -0.02 9.20
C ALA A 212 -6.61 1.08 8.92
N PRO A 213 -6.02 1.18 7.71
CA PRO A 213 -5.20 2.32 7.31
C PRO A 213 -5.89 3.67 7.43
N CYS A 214 -7.19 3.77 7.11
CA CYS A 214 -7.94 5.02 7.25
C CYS A 214 -8.02 5.49 8.72
N VAL A 215 -8.17 4.56 9.68
CA VAL A 215 -8.19 4.88 11.12
C VAL A 215 -6.81 5.35 11.61
N VAL A 216 -5.75 4.67 11.19
CA VAL A 216 -4.39 4.92 11.69
C VAL A 216 -3.78 6.16 11.04
N VAL A 217 -3.89 6.29 9.71
CA VAL A 217 -3.25 7.34 8.91
C VAL A 217 -4.08 8.62 8.90
N GLU A 218 -5.37 8.50 8.59
CA GLU A 218 -6.25 9.67 8.46
C GLU A 218 -6.88 10.09 9.80
N LYS A 219 -6.58 9.36 10.89
CA LYS A 219 -7.07 9.61 12.25
C LYS A 219 -8.60 9.78 12.33
N ARG A 220 -9.33 9.17 11.39
CA ARG A 220 -10.79 9.24 11.31
C ARG A 220 -11.44 8.31 12.34
N GLY A 221 -12.67 8.63 12.74
CA GLY A 221 -13.51 7.72 13.53
C GLY A 221 -13.87 6.44 12.75
N VAL A 222 -14.44 5.46 13.44
CA VAL A 222 -14.75 4.13 12.89
C VAL A 222 -15.62 4.19 11.63
N PHE A 223 -16.80 4.81 11.71
CA PHE A 223 -17.73 4.90 10.58
C PHE A 223 -17.18 5.75 9.44
N ALA A 224 -16.54 6.87 9.75
CA ALA A 224 -15.90 7.75 8.76
C ALA A 224 -14.76 7.02 8.01
N SER A 225 -14.05 6.12 8.68
CA SER A 225 -12.99 5.28 8.08
C SER A 225 -13.56 4.23 7.13
N LEU A 226 -14.71 3.62 7.46
CA LEU A 226 -15.38 2.68 6.56
C LEU A 226 -15.94 3.36 5.31
N GLN A 227 -16.54 4.54 5.47
CA GLN A 227 -17.02 5.34 4.34
C GLN A 227 -15.86 5.74 3.43
N ARG A 228 -14.75 6.19 4.02
CA ARG A 228 -13.53 6.53 3.30
C ARG A 228 -12.94 5.34 2.53
N SER A 229 -12.88 4.18 3.17
CA SER A 229 -12.43 2.93 2.54
C SER A 229 -13.29 2.56 1.33
N ARG A 230 -14.63 2.75 1.43
CA ARG A 230 -15.56 2.55 0.31
C ARG A 230 -15.33 3.54 -0.85
N GLU A 231 -14.99 4.79 -0.54
CA GLU A 231 -14.67 5.81 -1.55
C GLU A 231 -13.36 5.47 -2.27
N LEU A 232 -12.32 5.06 -1.53
CA LEU A 232 -11.02 4.68 -2.07
C LEU A 232 -11.07 3.41 -2.92
N THR A 233 -11.98 2.48 -2.62
CA THR A 233 -12.14 1.25 -3.41
C THR A 233 -13.07 1.40 -4.62
N LYS A 234 -13.85 2.50 -4.70
CA LYS A 234 -14.79 2.75 -5.81
C LYS A 234 -14.03 2.88 -7.15
N GLY A 235 -14.38 2.05 -8.14
CA GLY A 235 -13.73 2.05 -9.46
C GLY A 235 -12.61 1.01 -9.61
N TYR A 236 -12.09 0.45 -8.51
CA TYR A 236 -11.04 -0.58 -8.51
C TYR A 236 -11.46 -1.88 -7.81
N ARG A 237 -12.77 -2.08 -7.61
CA ARG A 237 -13.31 -3.19 -6.80
C ARG A 237 -12.95 -4.57 -7.34
N TRP A 238 -12.86 -4.71 -8.67
CA TRP A 238 -12.48 -5.98 -9.31
C TRP A 238 -11.02 -6.34 -9.06
N GLN A 239 -10.14 -5.35 -9.10
CA GLN A 239 -8.72 -5.52 -8.83
C GLN A 239 -8.47 -5.79 -7.34
N VAL A 240 -9.17 -5.08 -6.45
CA VAL A 240 -9.14 -5.35 -5.00
C VAL A 240 -9.70 -6.74 -4.69
N PHE A 241 -10.80 -7.13 -5.33
CA PHE A 241 -11.36 -8.47 -5.19
C PHE A 241 -10.36 -9.55 -5.66
N GLY A 242 -9.74 -9.39 -6.82
CA GLY A 242 -8.71 -10.30 -7.32
C GLY A 242 -7.53 -10.43 -6.33
N LEU A 243 -7.07 -9.32 -5.74
CA LEU A 243 -6.04 -9.34 -4.70
C LEU A 243 -6.49 -10.13 -3.46
N LEU A 244 -7.71 -9.90 -2.99
CA LEU A 244 -8.27 -10.62 -1.83
C LEU A 244 -8.40 -12.12 -2.12
N VAL A 245 -8.82 -12.50 -3.33
CA VAL A 245 -8.88 -13.91 -3.75
C VAL A 245 -7.48 -14.53 -3.75
N ILE A 246 -6.48 -13.85 -4.29
CA ILE A 246 -5.08 -14.32 -4.23
C ILE A 246 -4.63 -14.50 -2.78
N TYR A 247 -4.95 -13.53 -1.90
CA TYR A 247 -4.62 -13.63 -0.48
C TYR A 247 -5.30 -14.83 0.20
N VAL A 248 -6.58 -15.07 -0.09
CA VAL A 248 -7.32 -16.24 0.44
C VAL A 248 -6.71 -17.55 -0.06
N ILE A 249 -6.39 -17.65 -1.36
CA ILE A 249 -5.76 -18.84 -1.95
C ILE A 249 -4.39 -19.08 -1.31
N LEU A 250 -3.56 -18.04 -1.15
CA LEU A 250 -2.27 -18.17 -0.47
C LEU A 250 -2.44 -18.62 0.98
N SER A 251 -3.42 -18.07 1.70
CA SER A 251 -3.73 -18.51 3.07
C SER A 251 -4.16 -19.98 3.12
N TRP A 252 -4.93 -20.46 2.15
CA TRP A 252 -5.30 -21.87 2.04
C TRP A 252 -4.13 -22.78 1.70
N ILE A 253 -3.22 -22.35 0.81
CA ILE A 253 -2.00 -23.10 0.48
C ILE A 253 -1.11 -23.23 1.72
N ILE A 254 -0.91 -22.14 2.47
CA ILE A 254 -0.16 -22.15 3.72
C ILE A 254 -0.85 -23.07 4.74
N GLY A 255 -2.16 -22.94 4.92
CA GLY A 255 -2.96 -23.80 5.79
C GLY A 255 -2.86 -25.29 5.43
N ALA A 256 -2.95 -25.62 4.14
CA ALA A 256 -2.81 -26.98 3.64
C ALA A 256 -1.39 -27.53 3.83
N ALA A 257 -0.35 -26.71 3.65
CA ALA A 257 1.03 -27.12 3.91
C ALA A 257 1.26 -27.46 5.39
N ILE A 258 0.66 -26.69 6.30
CA ILE A 258 0.71 -26.95 7.74
C ILE A 258 -0.05 -28.23 8.08
N GLY A 259 -1.26 -28.37 7.54
CA GLY A 259 -2.06 -29.59 7.71
C GLY A 259 -1.29 -30.83 7.22
N GLY A 260 -0.66 -30.73 6.05
CA GLY A 260 0.20 -31.79 5.50
C GLY A 260 1.40 -32.11 6.37
N LEU A 261 2.12 -31.11 6.89
CA LEU A 261 3.23 -31.29 7.82
C LEU A 261 2.78 -31.92 9.14
N SER A 262 1.62 -31.51 9.64
CA SER A 262 1.00 -32.08 10.84
C SER A 262 0.71 -33.57 10.64
N LEU A 263 0.13 -33.96 9.50
CA LEU A 263 -0.11 -35.36 9.14
C LEU A 263 1.19 -36.16 8.99
N ALA A 264 2.19 -35.58 8.32
CA ALA A 264 3.49 -36.24 8.09
C ALA A 264 4.28 -36.49 9.40
N THR A 265 3.99 -35.73 10.46
CA THR A 265 4.66 -35.83 11.77
C THR A 265 3.83 -36.59 12.82
N GLY A 266 2.80 -37.33 12.38
CA GLY A 266 2.00 -38.21 13.23
C GLY A 266 0.65 -37.64 13.68
N GLY A 267 0.27 -36.45 13.21
CA GLY A 267 -1.09 -35.95 13.35
C GLY A 267 -2.08 -36.78 12.53
N THR A 268 -3.35 -36.83 12.94
CA THR A 268 -4.40 -37.48 12.14
C THR A 268 -5.51 -36.50 11.79
N LEU A 269 -6.29 -36.81 10.74
CA LEU A 269 -7.46 -36.02 10.32
C LEU A 269 -8.59 -36.00 11.37
N THR A 270 -8.53 -36.91 12.35
CA THR A 270 -9.56 -37.13 13.38
C THR A 270 -9.12 -36.73 14.79
N GLY A 271 -7.99 -36.02 14.95
CA GLY A 271 -7.54 -35.50 16.24
C GLY A 271 -6.48 -36.34 16.97
N GLY A 272 -5.73 -37.17 16.25
CA GLY A 272 -4.54 -37.82 16.80
C GLY A 272 -3.52 -36.76 17.20
N THR A 273 -2.80 -36.99 18.30
CA THR A 273 -1.86 -36.03 18.90
C THR A 273 -0.78 -35.62 17.90
N PRO A 274 -0.89 -34.43 17.27
CA PRO A 274 0.21 -33.93 16.46
C PRO A 274 1.44 -33.82 17.35
N ASN A 275 2.62 -34.07 16.80
CA ASN A 275 3.88 -33.93 17.53
C ASN A 275 3.93 -32.51 18.11
N LEU A 276 3.80 -32.40 19.45
CA LEU A 276 3.66 -31.14 20.15
C LEU A 276 4.82 -30.19 19.82
N ALA A 277 6.04 -30.73 19.66
CA ALA A 277 7.20 -29.95 19.28
C ALA A 277 7.05 -29.32 17.88
N VAL A 278 6.45 -30.04 16.93
CA VAL A 278 6.23 -29.55 15.56
C VAL A 278 5.15 -28.46 15.56
N ASN A 279 4.06 -28.65 16.30
CA ASN A 279 2.99 -27.65 16.38
C ASN A 279 3.42 -26.36 17.10
N LEU A 280 4.15 -26.48 18.22
CA LEU A 280 4.67 -25.34 18.98
C LEU A 280 5.62 -24.46 18.18
N ILE A 281 6.25 -25.00 17.13
CA ILE A 281 7.13 -24.24 16.23
C ILE A 281 6.35 -23.75 15.00
N THR A 282 5.57 -24.63 14.38
CA THR A 282 4.96 -24.35 13.06
C THR A 282 3.84 -23.31 13.18
N GLU A 283 2.95 -23.44 14.16
CA GLU A 283 1.77 -22.57 14.27
C GLU A 283 2.15 -21.10 14.56
N PRO A 284 3.03 -20.79 15.52
CA PRO A 284 3.43 -19.40 15.76
C PRO A 284 4.16 -18.78 14.57
N VAL A 285 5.05 -19.54 13.91
CA VAL A 285 5.78 -19.07 12.72
C VAL A 285 4.82 -18.68 11.61
N VAL A 286 3.79 -19.50 11.39
CA VAL A 286 2.75 -19.21 10.39
C VAL A 286 1.95 -17.98 10.78
N ASN A 287 1.46 -17.92 12.01
CA ASN A 287 0.65 -16.77 12.47
C ASN A 287 1.44 -15.46 12.37
N ILE A 288 2.73 -15.49 12.69
CA ILE A 288 3.67 -14.37 12.50
C ILE A 288 3.73 -13.97 11.02
N LEU A 289 4.02 -14.91 10.14
CA LEU A 289 4.18 -14.65 8.69
C LEU A 289 2.87 -14.13 8.08
N SER A 290 1.76 -14.81 8.35
CA SER A 290 0.44 -14.44 7.86
C SER A 290 0.02 -13.08 8.40
N GLY A 291 0.23 -12.80 9.69
CA GLY A 291 -0.10 -11.51 10.30
C GLY A 291 0.68 -10.34 9.68
N VAL A 292 1.98 -10.52 9.45
CA VAL A 292 2.85 -9.51 8.81
C VAL A 292 2.44 -9.29 7.35
N VAL A 293 2.22 -10.36 6.58
CA VAL A 293 1.82 -10.25 5.17
C VAL A 293 0.44 -9.61 5.03
N ALA A 294 -0.53 -9.99 5.87
CA ALA A 294 -1.87 -9.42 5.85
C ALA A 294 -1.85 -7.91 6.11
N SER A 295 -1.17 -7.51 7.17
CA SER A 295 -1.16 -6.11 7.63
C SER A 295 -0.35 -5.22 6.68
N ALA A 296 0.80 -5.69 6.19
CA ALA A 296 1.58 -4.98 5.18
C ALA A 296 0.84 -4.90 3.84
N GLY A 297 0.12 -5.96 3.46
CA GLY A 297 -0.70 -6.00 2.24
C GLY A 297 -1.83 -4.98 2.27
N VAL A 298 -2.52 -4.87 3.41
CA VAL A 298 -3.57 -3.85 3.61
C VAL A 298 -2.99 -2.43 3.54
N ALA A 299 -1.81 -2.19 4.12
CA ALA A 299 -1.14 -0.88 4.04
C ALA A 299 -0.69 -0.53 2.61
N ALA A 300 -0.12 -1.50 1.89
CA ALA A 300 0.29 -1.32 0.49
C ALA A 300 -0.91 -1.08 -0.44
N LEU A 301 -2.02 -1.80 -0.22
CA LEU A 301 -3.27 -1.62 -0.94
C LEU A 301 -3.84 -0.21 -0.73
N TYR A 302 -3.83 0.27 0.52
CA TYR A 302 -4.25 1.63 0.85
C TYR A 302 -3.40 2.67 0.11
N HIS A 303 -2.08 2.51 0.12
CA HIS A 303 -1.18 3.42 -0.56
C HIS A 303 -1.41 3.44 -2.08
N GLU A 304 -1.59 2.27 -2.72
CA GLU A 304 -1.85 2.20 -4.16
C GLU A 304 -3.19 2.84 -4.52
N LEU A 305 -4.28 2.52 -3.82
CA LEU A 305 -5.60 3.11 -4.07
C LEU A 305 -5.57 4.63 -3.88
N ARG A 306 -4.86 5.11 -2.87
CA ARG A 306 -4.70 6.54 -2.61
C ARG A 306 -3.87 7.21 -3.71
N SER A 307 -2.76 6.60 -4.12
CA SER A 307 -1.93 7.13 -5.21
C SER A 307 -2.69 7.16 -6.56
N ALA A 308 -3.52 6.15 -6.83
CA ALA A 308 -4.31 6.07 -8.06
C ALA A 308 -5.46 7.11 -8.10
N LYS A 309 -6.10 7.39 -6.95
CA LYS A 309 -7.26 8.29 -6.86
C LYS A 309 -6.92 9.74 -6.57
N GLU A 310 -5.94 9.97 -5.72
CA GLU A 310 -5.60 11.29 -5.19
C GLU A 310 -4.28 11.80 -5.74
N GLY A 311 -3.59 11.00 -6.56
CA GLY A 311 -2.38 11.43 -7.24
C GLY A 311 -1.26 11.82 -6.28
N VAL A 312 -1.18 11.18 -5.09
CA VAL A 312 -0.26 11.51 -3.98
C VAL A 312 1.24 11.22 -4.31
N GLY A 313 1.65 11.49 -5.55
CA GLY A 313 2.99 11.98 -5.88
C GLY A 313 3.02 13.51 -6.10
N SER A 314 1.90 14.22 -5.91
CA SER A 314 1.81 15.68 -6.12
C SER A 314 2.31 16.54 -4.94
N GLU A 315 2.68 15.95 -3.81
CA GLU A 315 3.48 16.66 -2.79
C GLU A 315 4.90 16.99 -3.31
N GLU A 316 5.35 16.35 -4.38
CA GLU A 316 6.58 16.70 -5.12
C GLU A 316 6.36 17.81 -6.17
N LEU A 317 5.11 18.08 -6.56
CA LEU A 317 4.76 19.21 -7.43
C LEU A 317 4.62 20.51 -6.64
N ALA A 318 4.39 20.46 -5.33
CA ALA A 318 4.30 21.66 -4.49
C ALA A 318 5.67 22.26 -4.14
N SER A 319 6.74 21.44 -4.12
CA SER A 319 8.11 21.91 -3.85
C SER A 319 8.85 22.46 -5.09
N ILE A 320 8.19 22.51 -6.25
CA ILE A 320 8.74 23.14 -7.47
C ILE A 320 8.23 24.60 -7.60
N PHE A 321 7.28 25.01 -6.76
CA PHE A 321 6.69 26.35 -6.77
C PHE A 321 7.02 27.19 -5.51
N ASP A 322 7.96 26.75 -4.67
CA ASP A 322 8.46 27.48 -3.49
C ASP A 322 9.96 27.76 -3.61
#